data_AF-A0A8C7GC92-F1
#
_entry.id   AF-A0A8C7GC92-F1
#
_cell.length_a   1.000
_cell.length_b   1.000
_cell.length_c   1.000
_cell.angle_alpha   90.00
_cell.angle_beta   90.00
_cell.angle_gamma   90.00
#
_symmetry.space_group_name_H-M   'P 1'
#
loop_
_entity.id
_entity.type
_entity.pdbx_description
1 polymer ?
#
loop_
_entity_poly.entity_id
_entity_poly.type
_entity_poly.pdbx_seq_one_letter_code
_entity_poly.pdbx_strand_id
1 'polypeptide(L)'
;MAAARTENLGPVVMGLNKQKGQLRGPPKPASPQSGPLVLGSLSDEATGASQKAGAAQEGTGIRFGDDWKKSLQLPPKDTRVRTSDVTSTKGNEFEDYCLKRELLMGIFEMGWEKPSPIQEESIPIALSGRDILARAKNGTGKSGAYLIPMLERIDLKKDYIQAIVMVPTRELALQVSQISIQISKHLGGVKVMATTGGTNLRDDIMRLDETVHVVIATPGRILDLIKKGVAKVDRVQMMVMDEADKLLSQDFVVLIEDIISFLAKGRQILLYSATFPISVQKFMVSSHLQKPYEINLMEELTLKGITQYYAYVTERQKVHCLNTLFSRLQINQSIIFCNSTQRVELLAKKITQLGYSCFYIHAKMMQEYRNRVFHDFRNGLCRNLVCTGRFGHLGLAINLITSEDRFNLKSIEDQLVTDIKPIPGSIDKNLYVAEFHTANLDCEVEEELKETGCQQEEP
;
A
#
# COMPACT_ATOMS: atom_id res chain seq x y z
N MET A 1 5.55 -52.15 24.15
CA MET A 1 5.71 -52.01 25.62
C MET A 1 6.10 -50.56 25.88
N ALA A 2 5.53 -49.80 26.82
CA ALA A 2 4.39 -50.04 27.71
C ALA A 2 3.46 -48.80 27.70
N ALA A 3 2.28 -48.86 28.32
CA ALA A 3 1.23 -47.84 28.19
C ALA A 3 0.65 -47.38 29.54
N ALA A 4 0.27 -46.10 29.63
CA ALA A 4 -0.74 -45.51 30.53
C ALA A 4 -1.13 -44.13 29.95
N ARG A 5 -2.34 -43.91 29.41
CA ARG A 5 -3.65 -43.67 30.06
C ARG A 5 -3.78 -42.34 30.82
N THR A 6 -4.22 -41.33 30.07
CA THR A 6 -5.38 -40.44 30.34
C THR A 6 -5.80 -40.14 31.78
N GLU A 7 -5.80 -38.86 32.14
CA GLU A 7 -6.94 -38.22 32.80
C GLU A 7 -7.30 -36.90 32.09
N ASN A 8 -8.57 -36.50 32.18
CA ASN A 8 -9.18 -35.46 31.36
C ASN A 8 -9.84 -34.43 32.28
N LEU A 9 -9.32 -33.19 32.32
CA LEU A 9 -9.85 -32.12 33.17
C LEU A 9 -10.44 -31.01 32.29
N GLY A 10 -11.75 -30.81 32.44
CA GLY A 10 -12.53 -29.85 31.65
C GLY A 10 -12.27 -28.38 32.00
N PRO A 11 -12.80 -27.44 31.20
CA PRO A 11 -12.54 -26.02 31.36
C PRO A 11 -13.22 -25.44 32.62
N VAL A 12 -12.45 -24.71 33.42
CA VAL A 12 -12.94 -23.97 34.59
C VAL A 12 -13.76 -22.77 34.12
N VAL A 13 -15.06 -22.76 34.45
CA VAL A 13 -15.95 -21.63 34.24
C VAL A 13 -15.76 -20.62 35.39
N MET A 14 -15.27 -19.41 35.09
CA MET A 14 -15.34 -18.30 36.05
C MET A 14 -16.76 -17.74 36.12
N GLY A 15 -17.41 -17.91 37.26
CA GLY A 15 -18.75 -17.39 37.52
C GLY A 15 -18.77 -15.88 37.74
N LEU A 16 -19.71 -15.19 37.08
CA LEU A 16 -20.09 -13.81 37.39
C LEU A 16 -20.82 -13.78 38.73
N ASN A 17 -20.32 -12.99 39.68
CA ASN A 17 -20.93 -12.85 41.01
C ASN A 17 -22.02 -11.76 41.01
N LYS A 18 -23.21 -12.06 41.55
CA LYS A 18 -24.38 -11.15 41.58
C LYS A 18 -25.14 -11.25 42.92
N GLN A 19 -24.98 -10.22 43.77
CA GLN A 19 -25.80 -9.90 44.95
C GLN A 19 -25.55 -8.41 45.26
N LYS A 20 -26.48 -7.51 45.61
CA LYS A 20 -27.96 -7.40 45.72
C LYS A 20 -28.29 -5.95 45.24
N GLY A 21 -29.51 -5.53 44.87
CA GLY A 21 -30.82 -6.15 44.80
C GLY A 21 -31.92 -5.18 45.27
N GLN A 22 -32.86 -4.79 44.39
CA GLN A 22 -34.19 -4.29 44.76
C GLN A 22 -35.19 -4.44 43.59
N LEU A 23 -36.49 -4.41 43.90
CA LEU A 23 -37.58 -5.07 43.15
C LEU A 23 -38.72 -4.13 42.70
N ARG A 24 -39.54 -4.64 41.76
CA ARG A 24 -40.81 -4.14 41.15
C ARG A 24 -40.62 -3.55 39.74
N GLY A 25 -41.42 -3.86 38.71
CA GLY A 25 -42.55 -4.80 38.55
C GLY A 25 -42.86 -4.99 37.04
N PRO A 26 -43.80 -5.88 36.63
CA PRO A 26 -43.93 -6.32 35.23
C PRO A 26 -44.79 -5.41 34.32
N PRO A 27 -44.60 -5.43 32.97
CA PRO A 27 -45.36 -4.63 32.01
C PRO A 27 -46.46 -5.44 31.27
N LYS A 28 -47.59 -4.81 30.90
CA LYS A 28 -48.55 -5.23 29.83
C LYS A 28 -49.67 -4.15 29.60
N PRO A 29 -50.52 -4.19 28.55
CA PRO A 29 -50.29 -3.38 27.33
C PRO A 29 -51.52 -2.62 26.76
N ALA A 30 -51.35 -2.07 25.55
CA ALA A 30 -52.36 -1.74 24.51
C ALA A 30 -53.11 -0.38 24.55
N SER A 31 -53.64 -0.04 23.36
CA SER A 31 -54.15 1.24 22.80
C SER A 31 -55.70 1.38 22.98
N PRO A 32 -56.49 2.27 22.32
CA PRO A 32 -56.25 3.20 21.17
C PRO A 32 -56.98 4.58 21.25
N GLN A 33 -57.36 5.14 20.08
CA GLN A 33 -58.18 6.36 19.77
C GLN A 33 -57.39 7.67 19.57
N SER A 34 -57.75 8.62 18.69
CA SER A 34 -58.59 8.62 17.46
C SER A 34 -58.36 9.96 16.69
N GLY A 35 -58.75 10.06 15.41
CA GLY A 35 -58.62 11.30 14.59
C GLY A 35 -59.58 12.44 14.99
N PRO A 36 -59.74 13.52 14.16
CA PRO A 36 -59.98 13.39 12.71
C PRO A 36 -59.23 14.36 11.77
N LEU A 37 -59.39 14.11 10.46
CA LEU A 37 -59.10 15.01 9.33
C LEU A 37 -60.20 16.07 9.15
N VAL A 38 -59.84 17.24 8.60
CA VAL A 38 -60.76 18.10 7.82
C VAL A 38 -60.03 18.59 6.55
N LEU A 39 -60.79 18.79 5.47
CA LEU A 39 -60.33 18.93 4.09
C LEU A 39 -60.81 20.26 3.47
N GLY A 40 -60.02 20.82 2.55
CA GLY A 40 -60.47 21.70 1.46
C GLY A 40 -59.97 23.16 1.51
N SER A 41 -59.98 23.92 0.42
CA SER A 41 -60.05 23.62 -1.03
C SER A 41 -60.10 24.93 -1.82
N LEU A 42 -59.52 24.97 -3.05
CA LEU A 42 -59.69 26.04 -4.08
C LEU A 42 -59.05 27.42 -3.72
N SER A 43 -58.62 28.28 -4.67
CA SER A 43 -58.39 28.17 -6.13
C SER A 43 -57.56 29.37 -6.63
N ASP A 44 -56.84 29.17 -7.74
CA ASP A 44 -56.41 30.12 -8.79
C ASP A 44 -56.32 31.65 -8.52
N GLU A 45 -55.16 32.24 -8.87
CA GLU A 45 -55.12 33.13 -10.04
C GLU A 45 -53.72 33.18 -10.68
N ALA A 46 -53.66 33.57 -11.96
CA ALA A 46 -52.48 33.39 -12.82
C ALA A 46 -51.94 34.72 -13.40
N THR A 47 -50.64 34.75 -13.74
CA THR A 47 -49.96 35.56 -14.79
C THR A 47 -48.44 35.46 -14.58
N GLY A 48 -47.55 35.39 -15.57
CA GLY A 48 -47.76 35.24 -17.01
C GLY A 48 -46.49 34.80 -17.75
N ALA A 49 -46.71 34.04 -18.82
CA ALA A 49 -45.81 33.61 -19.90
C ALA A 49 -44.46 34.33 -20.14
N SER A 50 -43.43 33.53 -20.47
CA SER A 50 -42.97 33.44 -21.87
C SER A 50 -42.24 32.12 -22.20
N GLN A 51 -42.48 31.62 -23.41
CA GLN A 51 -41.73 30.53 -24.08
C GLN A 51 -40.39 31.13 -24.61
N LYS A 52 -39.27 30.44 -24.90
CA LYS A 52 -38.93 29.34 -25.86
C LYS A 52 -37.39 29.14 -25.74
N ALA A 53 -36.70 28.11 -26.21
CA ALA A 53 -37.03 26.83 -26.88
C ALA A 53 -35.95 25.78 -26.51
N GLY A 54 -35.91 24.61 -27.16
CA GLY A 54 -34.87 23.59 -26.94
C GLY A 54 -33.69 23.65 -27.92
N ALA A 55 -32.52 23.18 -27.49
CA ALA A 55 -31.37 22.83 -28.33
C ALA A 55 -30.58 21.65 -27.73
N ALA A 56 -29.84 20.96 -28.58
CA ALA A 56 -29.25 19.63 -28.42
C ALA A 56 -28.36 19.39 -27.17
N GLN A 57 -28.20 18.09 -26.84
CA GLN A 57 -27.04 17.60 -26.10
C GLN A 57 -25.77 17.84 -26.94
N GLU A 58 -24.97 18.84 -26.57
CA GLU A 58 -23.58 18.95 -27.05
C GLU A 58 -22.65 18.19 -26.10
N GLY A 59 -21.78 17.36 -26.67
CA GLY A 59 -20.85 16.53 -25.89
C GLY A 59 -19.79 17.39 -25.19
N THR A 60 -19.49 17.06 -23.93
CA THR A 60 -18.47 17.72 -23.12
C THR A 60 -17.04 17.33 -23.55
N GLY A 61 -16.70 17.61 -24.81
CA GLY A 61 -15.34 17.57 -25.32
C GLY A 61 -14.65 18.90 -25.00
N ILE A 62 -13.93 18.94 -23.88
CA ILE A 62 -13.21 20.12 -23.41
C ILE A 62 -11.88 20.30 -24.16
N ARG A 63 -11.54 21.55 -24.47
CA ARG A 63 -10.37 21.94 -25.27
C ARG A 63 -9.13 22.10 -24.40
N PHE A 64 -7.95 22.05 -25.03
CA PHE A 64 -6.67 22.43 -24.40
C PHE A 64 -6.78 23.85 -23.82
N GLY A 65 -6.48 24.01 -22.53
CA GLY A 65 -6.49 25.31 -21.83
C GLY A 65 -7.47 25.45 -20.66
N ASP A 66 -8.39 24.49 -20.45
CA ASP A 66 -9.27 24.52 -19.27
C ASP A 66 -8.45 24.28 -17.98
N ASP A 67 -8.53 25.23 -17.06
CA ASP A 67 -7.86 25.23 -15.75
C ASP A 67 -8.49 24.24 -14.74
N TRP A 68 -8.80 23.01 -15.16
CA TRP A 68 -9.39 21.97 -14.28
C TRP A 68 -8.51 21.69 -13.05
N LYS A 69 -7.18 21.92 -13.14
CA LYS A 69 -6.26 21.86 -12.00
C LYS A 69 -6.67 22.81 -10.85
N LYS A 70 -7.29 23.97 -11.14
CA LYS A 70 -7.75 24.95 -10.14
C LYS A 70 -9.00 24.48 -9.36
N SER A 71 -9.73 23.47 -9.84
CA SER A 71 -10.88 22.91 -9.12
C SER A 71 -10.53 21.71 -8.22
N LEU A 72 -9.27 21.25 -8.27
CA LEU A 72 -8.81 20.12 -7.45
C LEU A 72 -8.41 20.56 -6.04
N GLN A 73 -8.74 19.72 -5.06
CA GLN A 73 -8.16 19.83 -3.72
C GLN A 73 -6.83 19.06 -3.70
N LEU A 74 -5.75 19.75 -4.05
CA LEU A 74 -4.40 19.19 -3.99
C LEU A 74 -3.93 19.02 -2.54
N PRO A 75 -3.22 17.93 -2.20
CA PRO A 75 -2.59 17.79 -0.89
C PRO A 75 -1.43 18.79 -0.73
N PRO A 76 -0.99 19.08 0.51
CA PRO A 76 0.20 19.90 0.75
C PRO A 76 1.42 19.35 0.02
N LYS A 77 2.24 20.22 -0.59
CA LYS A 77 3.44 19.80 -1.31
C LYS A 77 4.41 19.08 -0.38
N ASP A 78 4.86 17.90 -0.80
CA ASP A 78 5.86 17.12 -0.09
C ASP A 78 7.27 17.64 -0.42
N THR A 79 7.77 18.53 0.44
CA THR A 79 9.06 19.23 0.36
C THR A 79 10.25 18.41 0.86
N ARG A 80 10.06 17.16 1.29
CA ARG A 80 11.17 16.32 1.77
C ARG A 80 12.16 16.02 0.66
N VAL A 81 13.46 16.01 0.99
CA VAL A 81 14.55 15.66 0.07
C VAL A 81 14.29 14.28 -0.55
N ARG A 82 14.34 14.21 -1.89
CA ARG A 82 14.13 12.99 -2.67
C ARG A 82 15.43 12.58 -3.34
N THR A 83 15.74 11.30 -3.29
CA THR A 83 16.97 10.72 -3.84
C THR A 83 16.87 10.52 -5.36
N SER A 84 18.02 10.34 -6.02
CA SER A 84 18.10 10.26 -7.50
C SER A 84 17.23 9.14 -8.10
N ASP A 85 17.02 8.04 -7.39
CA ASP A 85 16.11 6.94 -7.79
C ASP A 85 14.61 7.32 -7.72
N VAL A 86 14.29 8.55 -7.32
CA VAL A 86 12.95 9.17 -7.38
C VAL A 86 12.95 10.45 -8.24
N THR A 87 14.08 11.16 -8.38
CA THR A 87 14.15 12.47 -9.07
C THR A 87 14.84 12.47 -10.44
N SER A 88 15.56 11.42 -10.84
CA SER A 88 16.20 11.33 -12.16
C SER A 88 15.19 11.03 -13.28
N THR A 89 14.30 11.97 -13.51
CA THR A 89 13.27 11.94 -14.56
C THR A 89 13.79 12.51 -15.88
N LYS A 90 13.31 11.98 -17.02
CA LYS A 90 13.52 12.51 -18.37
C LYS A 90 12.84 13.86 -18.58
N GLY A 91 11.92 14.23 -17.69
CA GLY A 91 11.23 15.53 -17.67
C GLY A 91 9.83 15.49 -18.28
N ASN A 92 9.28 14.29 -18.48
CA ASN A 92 7.94 14.11 -19.01
C ASN A 92 6.89 14.49 -17.95
N GLU A 93 5.71 14.95 -18.38
CA GLU A 93 4.55 15.14 -17.53
C GLU A 93 3.50 14.03 -17.76
N PHE A 94 2.58 13.84 -16.81
CA PHE A 94 1.50 12.84 -16.98
C PHE A 94 0.58 13.15 -18.16
N GLU A 95 0.51 14.42 -18.58
CA GLU A 95 -0.31 14.88 -19.72
C GLU A 95 0.25 14.42 -21.07
N ASP A 96 1.57 14.24 -21.17
CA ASP A 96 2.25 13.77 -22.39
C ASP A 96 1.84 12.33 -22.78
N TYR A 97 1.33 11.55 -21.83
CA TYR A 97 0.87 10.18 -22.05
C TYR A 97 -0.55 10.07 -22.64
N CYS A 98 -1.21 11.20 -22.94
CA CYS A 98 -2.55 11.24 -23.55
C CYS A 98 -3.62 10.44 -22.76
N LEU A 99 -3.53 10.44 -21.43
CA LEU A 99 -4.46 9.76 -20.54
C LEU A 99 -5.84 10.45 -20.52
N LYS A 100 -6.89 9.71 -20.15
CA LYS A 100 -8.21 10.28 -19.83
C LYS A 100 -8.07 11.41 -18.82
N ARG A 101 -8.74 12.52 -19.07
CA ARG A 101 -8.74 13.70 -18.18
C ARG A 101 -9.21 13.34 -16.77
N GLU A 102 -10.20 12.47 -16.66
CA GLU A 102 -10.75 11.97 -15.40
C GLU A 102 -9.71 11.13 -14.63
N LEU A 103 -8.82 10.41 -15.33
CA LEU A 103 -7.71 9.69 -14.72
C LEU A 103 -6.61 10.66 -14.26
N LEU A 104 -6.29 11.69 -15.06
CA LEU A 104 -5.36 12.77 -14.67
C LEU A 104 -5.84 13.49 -13.39
N MET A 105 -7.14 13.81 -13.27
CA MET A 105 -7.71 14.40 -12.06
C MET A 105 -7.43 13.56 -10.79
N GLY A 106 -7.56 12.23 -10.88
CA GLY A 106 -7.23 11.33 -9.76
C GLY A 106 -5.72 11.26 -9.45
N ILE A 107 -4.86 11.37 -10.46
CA ILE A 107 -3.40 11.42 -10.29
C ILE A 107 -2.98 12.70 -9.55
N PHE A 108 -3.49 13.87 -9.96
CA PHE A 108 -3.17 15.14 -9.30
C PHE A 108 -3.74 15.24 -7.88
N GLU A 109 -4.94 14.73 -7.59
CA GLU A 109 -5.47 14.65 -6.21
C GLU A 109 -4.62 13.75 -5.28
N MET A 110 -3.87 12.79 -5.83
CA MET A 110 -2.90 11.99 -5.07
C MET A 110 -1.60 12.75 -4.75
N GLY A 111 -1.46 14.00 -5.23
CA GLY A 111 -0.26 14.82 -5.09
C GLY A 111 0.86 14.42 -6.06
N TRP A 112 0.55 13.66 -7.12
CA TRP A 112 1.54 13.20 -8.09
C TRP A 112 1.66 14.22 -9.22
N GLU A 113 2.45 15.28 -8.98
CA GLU A 113 2.67 16.35 -9.97
C GLU A 113 3.46 15.88 -11.20
N LYS A 114 4.43 14.97 -11.01
CA LYS A 114 5.29 14.43 -12.08
C LYS A 114 5.47 12.91 -11.94
N PRO A 115 5.62 12.17 -13.05
CA PRO A 115 5.91 10.75 -13.05
C PRO A 115 7.28 10.46 -12.42
N SER A 116 7.39 9.37 -11.66
CA SER A 116 8.69 8.86 -11.21
C SER A 116 9.45 8.17 -12.36
N PRO A 117 10.78 7.92 -12.26
CA PRO A 117 11.56 7.34 -13.35
C PRO A 117 11.02 5.98 -13.85
N ILE A 118 10.46 5.16 -12.95
CA ILE A 118 9.79 3.90 -13.33
C ILE A 118 8.43 4.13 -14.01
N GLN A 119 7.74 5.21 -13.70
CA GLN A 119 6.48 5.58 -14.34
C GLN A 119 6.74 6.10 -15.76
N GLU A 120 7.78 6.92 -15.96
CA GLU A 120 8.16 7.43 -17.29
C GLU A 120 8.49 6.33 -18.31
N GLU A 121 9.20 5.29 -17.89
CA GLU A 121 9.51 4.14 -18.78
C GLU A 121 8.30 3.21 -18.94
N SER A 122 7.54 2.97 -17.87
CA SER A 122 6.55 1.88 -17.84
C SER A 122 5.19 2.27 -18.38
N ILE A 123 4.70 3.49 -18.12
CA ILE A 123 3.37 3.94 -18.54
C ILE A 123 3.21 3.90 -20.07
N PRO A 124 4.04 4.57 -20.89
CA PRO A 124 3.85 4.58 -22.34
C PRO A 124 3.98 3.19 -22.97
N ILE A 125 4.90 2.36 -22.46
CA ILE A 125 5.08 0.98 -22.93
C ILE A 125 3.85 0.12 -22.57
N ALA A 126 3.30 0.27 -21.37
CA ALA A 126 2.10 -0.47 -20.97
C ALA A 126 0.87 -0.06 -21.77
N LEU A 127 0.70 1.25 -22.07
CA LEU A 127 -0.38 1.75 -22.93
C LEU A 127 -0.30 1.14 -24.34
N SER A 128 0.92 0.97 -24.89
CA SER A 128 1.15 0.32 -26.20
C SER A 128 0.73 -1.16 -26.26
N GLY A 129 0.41 -1.78 -25.13
CA GLY A 129 -0.03 -3.18 -25.05
C GLY A 129 1.11 -4.20 -24.96
N ARG A 130 2.37 -3.76 -24.83
CA ARG A 130 3.52 -4.63 -24.64
C ARG A 130 3.56 -5.19 -23.22
N ASP A 131 3.97 -6.44 -23.09
CA ASP A 131 4.35 -7.01 -21.79
C ASP A 131 5.54 -6.25 -21.20
N ILE A 132 5.60 -6.14 -19.87
CA ILE A 132 6.67 -5.44 -19.16
C ILE A 132 7.31 -6.35 -18.13
N LEU A 133 8.63 -6.28 -18.07
CA LEU A 133 9.44 -6.78 -16.97
C LEU A 133 10.14 -5.57 -16.31
N ALA A 134 9.72 -5.20 -15.11
CA ALA A 134 10.21 -4.02 -14.42
C ALA A 134 10.95 -4.37 -13.12
N ARG A 135 12.24 -4.04 -13.07
CA ARG A 135 13.06 -4.04 -11.86
C ARG A 135 13.10 -2.63 -11.28
N ALA A 136 12.37 -2.44 -10.18
CA ALA A 136 12.29 -1.14 -9.51
C ALA A 136 12.18 -1.29 -7.99
N LYS A 137 12.75 -0.31 -7.29
CA LYS A 137 12.95 -0.35 -5.84
C LYS A 137 11.63 -0.22 -5.09
N ASN A 138 11.56 -0.71 -3.86
CA ASN A 138 10.35 -0.53 -3.05
C ASN A 138 10.22 0.95 -2.67
N GLY A 139 9.04 1.54 -2.86
CA GLY A 139 8.80 2.96 -2.63
C GLY A 139 8.93 3.90 -3.84
N THR A 140 9.48 3.46 -4.99
CA THR A 140 9.70 4.34 -6.17
C THR A 140 8.46 4.63 -7.02
N GLY A 141 7.25 4.44 -6.48
CA GLY A 141 6.00 4.68 -7.20
C GLY A 141 5.54 3.55 -8.15
N LYS A 142 6.07 2.33 -8.02
CA LYS A 142 5.71 1.14 -8.83
C LYS A 142 4.20 0.95 -9.01
N SER A 143 3.40 1.13 -7.96
CA SER A 143 1.94 0.96 -8.04
C SER A 143 1.30 1.93 -9.04
N GLY A 144 1.75 3.19 -9.12
CA GLY A 144 1.28 4.11 -10.15
C GLY A 144 1.66 3.65 -11.57
N ALA A 145 2.86 3.09 -11.73
CA ALA A 145 3.40 2.65 -13.01
C ALA A 145 2.57 1.55 -13.71
N TYR A 146 1.85 0.72 -12.95
CA TYR A 146 0.88 -0.23 -13.51
C TYR A 146 -0.59 0.18 -13.35
N LEU A 147 -0.98 0.85 -12.26
CA LEU A 147 -2.39 1.22 -12.05
C LEU A 147 -2.86 2.25 -13.08
N ILE A 148 -2.02 3.22 -13.46
CA ILE A 148 -2.38 4.25 -14.45
C ILE A 148 -2.71 3.62 -15.83
N PRO A 149 -1.81 2.86 -16.49
CA PRO A 149 -2.11 2.26 -17.80
C PRO A 149 -3.18 1.16 -17.72
N MET A 150 -3.33 0.49 -16.57
CA MET A 150 -4.41 -0.46 -16.33
C MET A 150 -5.78 0.24 -16.30
N LEU A 151 -5.92 1.32 -15.52
CA LEU A 151 -7.16 2.10 -15.40
C LEU A 151 -7.53 2.80 -16.71
N GLU A 152 -6.53 3.30 -17.44
CA GLU A 152 -6.73 3.87 -18.79
C GLU A 152 -7.36 2.85 -19.73
N ARG A 153 -6.93 1.58 -19.70
CA ARG A 153 -7.46 0.52 -20.57
C ARG A 153 -8.85 0.01 -20.20
N ILE A 154 -9.46 0.45 -19.09
CA ILE A 154 -10.81 0.00 -18.70
C ILE A 154 -11.89 0.66 -19.57
N ASP A 155 -12.80 -0.18 -20.06
CA ASP A 155 -14.03 0.19 -20.74
C ASP A 155 -15.23 -0.02 -19.80
N LEU A 156 -15.82 1.09 -19.32
CA LEU A 156 -16.93 1.08 -18.38
C LEU A 156 -18.27 0.61 -18.97
N LYS A 157 -18.33 0.37 -20.29
CA LYS A 157 -19.52 -0.17 -20.96
C LYS A 157 -19.62 -1.70 -20.86
N LYS A 158 -18.71 -2.33 -20.11
CA LYS A 158 -18.50 -3.78 -20.10
C LYS A 158 -18.45 -4.33 -18.68
N ASP A 159 -19.57 -4.88 -18.24
CA ASP A 159 -19.78 -5.48 -16.92
C ASP A 159 -19.05 -6.83 -16.74
N TYR A 160 -17.72 -6.84 -16.84
CA TYR A 160 -16.89 -8.00 -16.56
C TYR A 160 -15.48 -7.60 -16.07
N ILE A 161 -14.76 -8.55 -15.46
CA ILE A 161 -13.41 -8.36 -14.94
C ILE A 161 -12.44 -8.16 -16.12
N GLN A 162 -11.87 -6.97 -16.25
CA GLN A 162 -10.99 -6.58 -17.35
C GLN A 162 -9.51 -6.66 -16.97
N ALA A 163 -9.19 -6.44 -15.68
CA ALA A 163 -7.82 -6.49 -15.18
C ALA A 163 -7.72 -7.21 -13.82
N ILE A 164 -6.60 -7.90 -13.60
CA ILE A 164 -6.25 -8.54 -12.33
C ILE A 164 -4.87 -8.08 -11.88
N VAL A 165 -4.74 -7.67 -10.61
CA VAL A 165 -3.45 -7.40 -9.96
C VAL A 165 -3.19 -8.48 -8.91
N MET A 166 -2.11 -9.24 -9.12
CA MET A 166 -1.62 -10.25 -8.19
C MET A 166 -0.63 -9.64 -7.21
N VAL A 167 -0.83 -9.92 -5.92
CA VAL A 167 0.04 -9.47 -4.81
C VAL A 167 0.27 -10.61 -3.81
N PRO A 168 1.47 -10.77 -3.22
CA PRO A 168 1.77 -11.89 -2.34
C PRO A 168 1.19 -11.77 -0.93
N THR A 169 0.84 -10.56 -0.49
CA THR A 169 0.36 -10.30 0.89
C THR A 169 -1.01 -9.63 0.91
N ARG A 170 -1.74 -9.82 2.01
CA ARG A 170 -3.11 -9.29 2.19
C ARG A 170 -3.08 -7.77 2.34
N GLU A 171 -2.09 -7.31 3.09
CA GLU A 171 -1.81 -5.92 3.40
C GLU A 171 -1.50 -5.12 2.14
N LEU A 172 -0.67 -5.66 1.23
CA LEU A 172 -0.39 -5.03 -0.06
C LEU A 172 -1.63 -4.97 -0.96
N ALA A 173 -2.51 -6.00 -0.94
CA ALA A 173 -3.77 -5.97 -1.69
C ALA A 173 -4.68 -4.80 -1.25
N LEU A 174 -4.77 -4.57 0.07
CA LEU A 174 -5.54 -3.46 0.63
C LEU A 174 -4.90 -2.10 0.30
N GLN A 175 -3.57 -1.98 0.34
CA GLN A 175 -2.87 -0.75 -0.06
C GLN A 175 -3.07 -0.44 -1.56
N VAL A 176 -2.83 -1.40 -2.44
CA VAL A 176 -2.94 -1.22 -3.90
C VAL A 176 -4.39 -0.95 -4.32
N SER A 177 -5.37 -1.56 -3.65
CA SER A 177 -6.79 -1.26 -3.92
C SER A 177 -7.22 0.13 -3.44
N GLN A 178 -6.73 0.61 -2.29
CA GLN A 178 -6.95 1.99 -1.86
C GLN A 178 -6.39 2.99 -2.87
N ILE A 179 -5.13 2.80 -3.31
CA ILE A 179 -4.49 3.64 -4.34
C ILE A 179 -5.29 3.60 -5.64
N SER A 180 -5.71 2.41 -6.09
CA SER A 180 -6.52 2.24 -7.32
C SER A 180 -7.88 2.94 -7.23
N ILE A 181 -8.56 2.88 -6.08
CA ILE A 181 -9.83 3.58 -5.83
C ILE A 181 -9.64 5.10 -5.83
N GLN A 182 -8.55 5.62 -5.23
CA GLN A 182 -8.28 7.06 -5.22
C GLN A 182 -7.97 7.60 -6.62
N ILE A 183 -7.11 6.91 -7.38
CA ILE A 183 -6.77 7.29 -8.77
C ILE A 183 -8.01 7.19 -9.69
N SER A 184 -8.88 6.19 -9.48
CA SER A 184 -10.08 6.01 -10.32
C SER A 184 -11.33 6.78 -9.86
N LYS A 185 -11.23 7.58 -8.78
CA LYS A 185 -12.34 8.33 -8.16
C LYS A 185 -13.18 9.13 -9.18
N HIS A 186 -12.52 9.81 -10.12
CA HIS A 186 -13.17 10.66 -11.12
C HIS A 186 -13.59 9.93 -12.40
N LEU A 187 -13.15 8.68 -12.61
CA LEU A 187 -13.55 7.87 -13.77
C LEU A 187 -15.03 7.44 -13.75
N GLY A 188 -15.78 7.74 -12.68
CA GLY A 188 -17.26 7.73 -12.72
C GLY A 188 -17.91 6.37 -12.98
N GLY A 189 -17.28 5.25 -12.58
CA GLY A 189 -17.87 3.92 -12.79
C GLY A 189 -16.95 2.73 -12.53
N VAL A 190 -15.62 2.94 -12.44
CA VAL A 190 -14.67 1.86 -12.15
C VAL A 190 -15.05 1.15 -10.84
N LYS A 191 -15.04 -0.18 -10.86
CA LYS A 191 -15.36 -1.02 -9.72
C LYS A 191 -14.14 -1.87 -9.38
N VAL A 192 -13.44 -1.47 -8.33
CA VAL A 192 -12.27 -2.18 -7.80
C VAL A 192 -12.71 -3.08 -6.65
N MET A 193 -12.20 -4.30 -6.61
CA MET A 193 -12.41 -5.26 -5.52
C MET A 193 -11.06 -5.77 -5.03
N ALA A 194 -10.86 -5.78 -3.71
CA ALA A 194 -9.75 -6.50 -3.07
C ALA A 194 -10.26 -7.83 -2.51
N THR A 195 -9.63 -8.96 -2.85
CA THR A 195 -9.97 -10.27 -2.31
C THR A 195 -8.73 -11.04 -1.89
N THR A 196 -8.67 -11.41 -0.62
CA THR A 196 -7.49 -12.05 -0.03
C THR A 196 -7.90 -13.17 0.90
N GLY A 197 -6.99 -14.13 1.15
CA GLY A 197 -7.17 -15.02 2.29
C GLY A 197 -7.50 -14.22 3.56
N GLY A 198 -8.42 -14.72 4.40
CA GLY A 198 -8.84 -14.04 5.63
C GLY A 198 -9.97 -13.01 5.50
N THR A 199 -10.31 -12.54 4.29
CA THR A 199 -11.65 -11.98 4.07
C THR A 199 -12.68 -13.11 4.02
N ASN A 200 -13.94 -12.84 4.36
CA ASN A 200 -15.00 -13.82 4.33
C ASN A 200 -15.33 -14.20 2.88
N LEU A 201 -15.19 -15.49 2.55
CA LEU A 201 -15.42 -16.00 1.20
C LEU A 201 -16.87 -15.76 0.73
N ARG A 202 -17.85 -15.74 1.64
CA ARG A 202 -19.25 -15.49 1.29
C ARG A 202 -19.46 -14.08 0.78
N ASP A 203 -18.82 -13.11 1.42
CA ASP A 203 -18.94 -11.69 1.09
C ASP A 203 -18.21 -11.38 -0.23
N ASP A 204 -17.08 -12.06 -0.48
CA ASP A 204 -16.41 -12.04 -1.79
C ASP A 204 -17.31 -12.57 -2.91
N ILE A 205 -18.04 -13.67 -2.68
CA ILE A 205 -18.96 -14.25 -3.67
C ILE A 205 -20.11 -13.27 -3.95
N MET A 206 -20.77 -12.77 -2.91
CA MET A 206 -21.87 -11.79 -3.06
C MET A 206 -21.39 -10.50 -3.75
N ARG A 207 -20.15 -10.07 -3.52
CA ARG A 207 -19.58 -8.90 -4.19
C ARG A 207 -19.28 -9.15 -5.68
N LEU A 208 -19.01 -10.39 -6.08
CA LEU A 208 -18.76 -10.78 -7.47
C LEU A 208 -20.05 -11.05 -8.28
N ASP A 209 -21.22 -11.12 -7.63
CA ASP A 209 -22.52 -11.05 -8.31
C ASP A 209 -22.81 -9.65 -8.88
N GLU A 210 -22.18 -8.60 -8.31
CA GLU A 210 -22.17 -7.24 -8.85
C GLU A 210 -21.00 -7.00 -9.82
N THR A 211 -21.10 -6.00 -10.71
CA THR A 211 -20.01 -5.62 -11.60
C THR A 211 -18.69 -5.33 -10.85
N VAL A 212 -17.62 -5.98 -11.30
CA VAL A 212 -16.23 -5.74 -10.91
C VAL A 212 -15.40 -5.60 -12.18
N HIS A 213 -14.67 -4.49 -12.31
CA HIS A 213 -13.79 -4.19 -13.45
C HIS A 213 -12.34 -4.60 -13.15
N VAL A 214 -11.90 -4.41 -11.91
CA VAL A 214 -10.53 -4.68 -11.44
C VAL A 214 -10.58 -5.55 -10.19
N VAL A 215 -9.86 -6.67 -10.21
CA VAL A 215 -9.65 -7.51 -9.02
C VAL A 215 -8.20 -7.41 -8.55
N ILE A 216 -7.98 -7.17 -7.26
CA ILE A 216 -6.66 -7.08 -6.64
C ILE A 216 -6.59 -8.18 -5.57
N ALA A 217 -5.70 -9.17 -5.74
CA ALA A 217 -5.84 -10.42 -5.01
C ALA A 217 -4.55 -11.19 -4.69
N THR A 218 -4.64 -12.00 -3.63
CA THR A 218 -3.63 -13.02 -3.30
C THR A 218 -3.89 -14.32 -4.08
N PRO A 219 -2.87 -14.99 -4.65
CA PRO A 219 -3.03 -16.13 -5.57
C PRO A 219 -4.04 -17.20 -5.14
N GLY A 220 -3.91 -17.75 -3.94
CA GLY A 220 -4.78 -18.83 -3.47
C GLY A 220 -6.27 -18.46 -3.37
N ARG A 221 -6.62 -17.18 -3.12
CA ARG A 221 -8.03 -16.76 -3.00
C ARG A 221 -8.66 -16.54 -4.37
N ILE A 222 -7.99 -15.85 -5.29
CA ILE A 222 -8.56 -15.64 -6.62
C ILE A 222 -8.65 -16.95 -7.40
N LEU A 223 -7.69 -17.87 -7.24
CA LEU A 223 -7.77 -19.19 -7.87
C LEU A 223 -8.95 -20.02 -7.36
N ASP A 224 -9.27 -19.94 -6.07
CA ASP A 224 -10.47 -20.59 -5.49
C ASP A 224 -11.77 -20.02 -6.08
N LEU A 225 -11.85 -18.69 -6.22
CA LEU A 225 -13.00 -18.00 -6.83
C LEU A 225 -13.15 -18.32 -8.33
N ILE A 226 -12.04 -18.46 -9.06
CA ILE A 226 -12.02 -18.89 -10.47
C ILE A 226 -12.48 -20.35 -10.59
N LYS A 227 -11.90 -21.27 -9.80
CA LYS A 227 -12.24 -22.70 -9.83
C LYS A 227 -13.69 -22.99 -9.41
N LYS A 228 -14.31 -22.11 -8.61
CA LYS A 228 -15.76 -22.15 -8.28
C LYS A 228 -16.67 -21.54 -9.35
N GLY A 229 -16.12 -20.96 -10.43
CA GLY A 229 -16.89 -20.28 -11.48
C GLY A 229 -17.49 -18.92 -11.08
N VAL A 230 -17.08 -18.38 -9.93
CA VAL A 230 -17.57 -17.10 -9.40
C VAL A 230 -16.82 -15.94 -10.07
N ALA A 231 -15.49 -15.97 -10.05
CA ALA A 231 -14.67 -15.01 -10.76
C ALA A 231 -14.50 -15.44 -12.23
N LYS A 232 -15.24 -14.79 -13.14
CA LYS A 232 -15.15 -15.03 -14.60
C LYS A 232 -14.01 -14.20 -15.18
N VAL A 233 -12.95 -14.89 -15.59
CA VAL A 233 -11.66 -14.27 -15.98
C VAL A 233 -11.26 -14.52 -17.44
N ASP A 234 -12.17 -15.13 -18.21
CA ASP A 234 -12.02 -15.46 -19.64
C ASP A 234 -11.81 -14.22 -20.53
N ARG A 235 -12.16 -13.02 -20.04
CA ARG A 235 -12.07 -11.75 -20.77
C ARG A 235 -11.04 -10.77 -20.21
N VAL A 236 -10.25 -11.17 -19.22
CA VAL A 236 -9.19 -10.34 -18.64
C VAL A 236 -8.14 -10.04 -19.71
N GLN A 237 -7.94 -8.74 -19.97
CA GLN A 237 -7.00 -8.23 -20.97
C GLN A 237 -5.63 -7.88 -20.37
N MET A 238 -5.56 -7.65 -19.06
CA MET A 238 -4.31 -7.30 -18.37
C MET A 238 -4.17 -8.05 -17.05
N MET A 239 -3.02 -8.66 -16.84
CA MET A 239 -2.59 -9.25 -15.57
C MET A 239 -1.34 -8.52 -15.08
N VAL A 240 -1.37 -8.05 -13.84
CA VAL A 240 -0.22 -7.43 -13.17
C VAL A 240 0.29 -8.36 -12.07
N MET A 241 1.60 -8.45 -11.89
CA MET A 241 2.25 -9.16 -10.79
C MET A 241 3.18 -8.20 -10.05
N ASP A 242 2.81 -7.80 -8.83
CA ASP A 242 3.64 -6.95 -7.96
C ASP A 242 4.34 -7.81 -6.88
N GLU A 243 5.58 -7.45 -6.53
CA GLU A 243 6.52 -8.30 -5.79
C GLU A 243 6.63 -9.72 -6.39
N ALA A 244 6.87 -9.77 -7.70
CA ALA A 244 6.87 -11.01 -8.47
C ALA A 244 7.93 -12.04 -8.03
N ASP A 245 9.05 -11.61 -7.43
CA ASP A 245 10.01 -12.51 -6.79
C ASP A 245 9.40 -13.38 -5.68
N LYS A 246 8.40 -12.86 -4.95
CA LYS A 246 7.62 -13.62 -3.97
C LYS A 246 6.49 -14.42 -4.62
N LEU A 247 5.81 -13.87 -5.63
CA LEU A 247 4.73 -14.59 -6.35
C LEU A 247 5.23 -15.79 -7.14
N LEU A 248 6.51 -15.78 -7.54
CA LEU A 248 7.19 -16.86 -8.24
C LEU A 248 8.13 -17.64 -7.30
N SER A 249 7.82 -17.66 -6.00
CA SER A 249 8.39 -18.63 -5.05
C SER A 249 7.80 -20.03 -5.28
N GLN A 250 8.42 -21.04 -4.69
CA GLN A 250 7.94 -22.44 -4.77
C GLN A 250 6.50 -22.61 -4.24
N ASP A 251 6.06 -21.77 -3.29
CA ASP A 251 4.73 -21.85 -2.68
C ASP A 251 3.61 -21.33 -3.61
N PHE A 252 3.94 -20.40 -4.51
CA PHE A 252 2.95 -19.65 -5.29
C PHE A 252 3.03 -19.89 -6.80
N VAL A 253 4.17 -20.31 -7.35
CA VAL A 253 4.38 -20.44 -8.81
C VAL A 253 3.33 -21.32 -9.49
N VAL A 254 3.00 -22.48 -8.90
CA VAL A 254 1.98 -23.40 -9.43
C VAL A 254 0.59 -22.77 -9.43
N LEU A 255 0.27 -21.96 -8.41
CA LEU A 255 -1.01 -21.24 -8.34
C LEU A 255 -1.09 -20.12 -9.39
N ILE A 256 0.04 -19.47 -9.70
CA ILE A 256 0.14 -18.47 -10.76
C ILE A 256 -0.02 -19.11 -12.14
N GLU A 257 0.66 -20.22 -12.42
CA GLU A 257 0.52 -20.99 -13.68
C GLU A 257 -0.94 -21.47 -13.88
N ASP A 258 -1.56 -22.00 -12.83
CA ASP A 258 -2.99 -22.34 -12.80
C ASP A 258 -3.87 -21.14 -13.18
N ILE A 259 -3.72 -19.97 -12.53
CA ILE A 259 -4.49 -18.75 -12.84
C ILE A 259 -4.30 -18.36 -14.31
N ILE A 260 -3.05 -18.32 -14.77
CA ILE A 260 -2.63 -17.97 -16.13
C ILE A 260 -3.25 -18.90 -17.19
N SER A 261 -3.56 -20.15 -16.84
CA SER A 261 -4.26 -21.09 -17.73
C SER A 261 -5.74 -20.72 -17.99
N PHE A 262 -6.41 -20.05 -17.04
CA PHE A 262 -7.82 -19.63 -17.15
C PHE A 262 -8.01 -18.29 -17.88
N LEU A 263 -6.96 -17.47 -18.01
CA LEU A 263 -7.04 -16.16 -18.65
C LEU A 263 -7.00 -16.24 -20.19
N ALA A 264 -7.47 -15.20 -20.87
CA ALA A 264 -7.39 -15.09 -22.34
C ALA A 264 -5.94 -15.17 -22.86
N LYS A 265 -5.70 -15.85 -23.99
CA LYS A 265 -4.33 -16.00 -24.56
C LYS A 265 -3.70 -14.68 -25.06
N GLY A 266 -4.52 -13.70 -25.44
CA GLY A 266 -4.09 -12.37 -25.91
C GLY A 266 -3.97 -11.31 -24.82
N ARG A 267 -3.91 -11.72 -23.54
CA ARG A 267 -3.70 -10.82 -22.40
C ARG A 267 -2.30 -10.22 -22.41
N GLN A 268 -2.19 -9.02 -21.86
CA GLN A 268 -0.93 -8.37 -21.51
C GLN A 268 -0.52 -8.75 -20.08
N ILE A 269 0.76 -9.02 -19.85
CA ILE A 269 1.34 -9.31 -18.52
C ILE A 269 2.36 -8.24 -18.14
N LEU A 270 2.17 -7.59 -17.00
CA LEU A 270 3.09 -6.60 -16.43
C LEU A 270 3.67 -7.13 -15.11
N LEU A 271 4.97 -7.42 -15.08
CA LEU A 271 5.67 -8.03 -13.96
C LEU A 271 6.60 -7.01 -13.30
N TYR A 272 6.39 -6.72 -12.01
CA TYR A 272 7.19 -5.79 -11.22
C TYR A 272 7.85 -6.52 -10.05
N SER A 273 9.16 -6.31 -9.89
CA SER A 273 9.94 -6.93 -8.82
C SER A 273 11.05 -6.01 -8.30
N ALA A 274 11.53 -6.27 -7.09
CA ALA A 274 12.79 -5.69 -6.61
C ALA A 274 13.98 -6.56 -7.03
N THR A 275 13.83 -7.89 -6.98
CA THR A 275 14.88 -8.86 -7.34
C THR A 275 14.43 -9.76 -8.50
N PHE A 276 15.39 -10.28 -9.28
CA PHE A 276 15.13 -11.28 -10.33
C PHE A 276 15.92 -12.57 -10.06
N PRO A 277 15.49 -13.39 -9.07
CA PRO A 277 16.06 -14.71 -8.85
C PRO A 277 15.78 -15.63 -10.04
N ILE A 278 16.45 -16.79 -10.09
CA ILE A 278 16.35 -17.77 -11.17
C ILE A 278 14.90 -18.22 -11.43
N SER A 279 14.01 -18.22 -10.42
CA SER A 279 12.59 -18.53 -10.62
C SER A 279 11.87 -17.48 -11.49
N VAL A 280 12.14 -16.19 -11.28
CA VAL A 280 11.62 -15.11 -12.14
C VAL A 280 12.22 -15.21 -13.54
N GLN A 281 13.52 -15.48 -13.65
CA GLN A 281 14.17 -15.67 -14.96
C GLN A 281 13.61 -16.87 -15.74
N LYS A 282 13.32 -17.99 -15.06
CA LYS A 282 12.63 -19.14 -15.67
C LYS A 282 11.22 -18.78 -16.14
N PHE A 283 10.50 -17.97 -15.37
CA PHE A 283 9.19 -17.46 -15.77
C PHE A 283 9.27 -16.47 -16.95
N MET A 284 10.32 -15.64 -17.03
CA MET A 284 10.61 -14.77 -18.19
C MET A 284 10.88 -15.57 -19.47
N VAL A 285 11.63 -16.67 -19.36
CA VAL A 285 11.95 -17.58 -20.47
C VAL A 285 10.78 -18.54 -20.79
N SER A 286 9.78 -18.64 -19.91
CA SER A 286 8.57 -19.40 -20.17
C SER A 286 7.73 -18.82 -21.32
N SER A 287 6.85 -19.64 -21.89
CA SER A 287 5.95 -19.24 -22.98
C SER A 287 4.81 -18.30 -22.56
N HIS A 288 4.86 -17.71 -21.36
CA HIS A 288 3.81 -16.83 -20.83
C HIS A 288 3.97 -15.36 -21.23
N LEU A 289 5.20 -14.87 -21.47
CA LEU A 289 5.50 -13.47 -21.78
C LEU A 289 5.84 -13.30 -23.27
N GLN A 290 5.17 -12.37 -23.95
CA GLN A 290 5.31 -12.12 -25.38
C GLN A 290 6.29 -10.98 -25.68
N LYS A 291 7.58 -11.31 -25.74
CA LYS A 291 8.68 -10.37 -26.03
C LYS A 291 8.59 -9.12 -25.12
N PRO A 292 8.69 -9.30 -23.79
CA PRO A 292 8.51 -8.21 -22.84
C PRO A 292 9.52 -7.08 -23.07
N TYR A 293 9.15 -5.87 -22.67
CA TYR A 293 10.08 -4.76 -22.55
C TYR A 293 10.70 -4.78 -21.16
N GLU A 294 12.03 -4.87 -21.10
CA GLU A 294 12.77 -4.96 -19.83
C GLU A 294 13.18 -3.56 -19.37
N ILE A 295 12.63 -3.14 -18.23
CA ILE A 295 12.97 -1.89 -17.55
C ILE A 295 13.83 -2.25 -16.34
N ASN A 296 15.12 -1.93 -16.39
CA ASN A 296 16.01 -2.06 -15.24
C ASN A 296 16.55 -0.69 -14.83
N LEU A 297 15.98 -0.12 -13.77
CA LEU A 297 16.40 1.17 -13.20
C LEU A 297 17.31 0.99 -11.97
N MET A 298 17.97 -0.17 -11.86
CA MET A 298 18.87 -0.50 -10.76
C MET A 298 20.16 -1.15 -11.22
N GLU A 299 21.27 -0.54 -10.82
CA GLU A 299 22.57 -1.20 -10.67
C GLU A 299 22.64 -1.87 -9.28
N GLU A 300 22.26 -1.15 -8.22
CA GLU A 300 22.27 -1.59 -6.82
C GLU A 300 20.86 -1.84 -6.25
N LEU A 301 20.75 -2.79 -5.31
CA LEU A 301 19.48 -3.19 -4.69
C LEU A 301 19.05 -2.32 -3.50
N THR A 302 19.97 -1.55 -2.91
CA THR A 302 19.72 -0.65 -1.79
C THR A 302 19.11 0.68 -2.24
N LEU A 303 18.20 1.24 -1.43
CA LEU A 303 17.68 2.60 -1.66
C LEU A 303 18.80 3.61 -1.39
N LYS A 304 19.03 4.53 -2.34
CA LYS A 304 19.89 5.68 -2.06
C LYS A 304 19.23 6.49 -0.94
N GLY A 305 20.01 7.04 -0.03
CA GLY A 305 19.50 7.76 1.14
C GLY A 305 19.08 6.92 2.36
N ILE A 306 19.22 5.59 2.35
CA ILE A 306 19.10 4.78 3.58
C ILE A 306 20.49 4.50 4.17
N THR A 307 20.83 5.14 5.29
CA THR A 307 22.03 4.84 6.06
C THR A 307 21.83 3.58 6.90
N GLN A 308 22.81 2.66 6.84
CA GLN A 308 22.75 1.36 7.52
C GLN A 308 23.94 1.21 8.46
N TYR A 309 23.68 0.75 9.68
CA TYR A 309 24.70 0.50 10.71
C TYR A 309 24.47 -0.85 11.39
N TYR A 310 25.56 -1.50 11.84
CA TYR A 310 25.50 -2.68 12.70
C TYR A 310 26.11 -2.45 14.09
N ALA A 311 25.69 -3.25 15.06
CA ALA A 311 26.33 -3.37 16.37
C ALA A 311 26.32 -4.83 16.81
N TYR A 312 27.48 -5.38 17.19
CA TYR A 312 27.55 -6.73 17.77
C TYR A 312 27.13 -6.68 19.23
N VAL A 313 26.03 -7.37 19.57
CA VAL A 313 25.47 -7.36 20.93
C VAL A 313 25.12 -8.78 21.37
N THR A 314 25.55 -9.15 22.58
CA THR A 314 25.16 -10.44 23.16
C THR A 314 23.66 -10.47 23.48
N GLU A 315 23.03 -11.63 23.42
CA GLU A 315 21.57 -11.76 23.54
C GLU A 315 21.02 -11.15 24.84
N ARG A 316 21.76 -11.25 25.95
CA ARG A 316 21.42 -10.64 27.25
C ARG A 316 21.52 -9.11 27.24
N GLN A 317 22.40 -8.53 26.43
CA GLN A 317 22.63 -7.10 26.34
C GLN A 317 21.71 -6.39 25.34
N LYS A 318 20.98 -7.11 24.47
CA LYS A 318 20.13 -6.51 23.43
C LYS A 318 19.12 -5.49 23.96
N VAL A 319 18.44 -5.77 25.07
CA VAL A 319 17.49 -4.83 25.70
C VAL A 319 18.21 -3.58 26.27
N HIS A 320 19.42 -3.75 26.82
CA HIS A 320 20.20 -2.63 27.33
C HIS A 320 20.73 -1.74 26.19
N CYS A 321 21.24 -2.35 25.11
CA CYS A 321 21.64 -1.64 23.90
C CYS A 321 20.46 -0.88 23.29
N LEU A 322 19.28 -1.49 23.19
CA LEU A 322 18.07 -0.83 22.70
C LEU A 322 17.67 0.38 23.56
N ASN A 323 17.79 0.27 24.89
CA ASN A 323 17.56 1.41 25.79
C ASN A 323 18.58 2.54 25.57
N THR A 324 19.85 2.21 25.33
CA THR A 324 20.89 3.19 24.99
C THR A 324 20.61 3.85 23.64
N LEU A 325 20.10 3.11 22.65
CA LEU A 325 19.67 3.68 21.36
C LEU A 325 18.52 4.67 21.55
N PHE A 326 17.46 4.30 22.28
CA PHE A 326 16.35 5.21 22.59
C PHE A 326 16.76 6.42 23.45
N SER A 327 17.79 6.30 24.28
CA SER A 327 18.29 7.40 25.11
C SER A 327 19.20 8.36 24.35
N ARG A 328 19.91 7.90 23.32
CA ARG A 328 20.83 8.72 22.51
C ARG A 328 20.21 9.28 21.24
N LEU A 329 19.24 8.57 20.65
CA LEU A 329 18.62 8.93 19.37
C LEU A 329 17.23 9.53 19.61
N GLN A 330 17.01 10.76 19.15
CA GLN A 330 15.70 11.42 19.12
C GLN A 330 14.82 10.81 18.01
N ILE A 331 14.35 9.58 18.24
CA ILE A 331 13.52 8.81 17.31
C ILE A 331 12.08 9.32 17.34
N ASN A 332 11.55 9.73 16.18
CA ASN A 332 10.12 10.05 16.03
C ASN A 332 9.27 8.76 16.01
N GLN A 333 9.53 7.87 15.04
CA GLN A 333 8.97 6.52 15.02
C GLN A 333 10.03 5.45 14.67
N SER A 334 9.96 4.27 15.31
CA SER A 334 10.79 3.10 15.00
C SER A 334 9.98 1.82 14.81
N ILE A 335 10.58 0.89 14.06
CA ILE A 335 10.08 -0.47 13.87
C ILE A 335 11.19 -1.44 14.28
N ILE A 336 10.88 -2.34 15.22
CA ILE A 336 11.83 -3.27 15.81
C ILE A 336 11.47 -4.68 15.36
N PHE A 337 12.36 -5.30 14.58
CA PHE A 337 12.11 -6.61 14.03
C PHE A 337 12.56 -7.74 14.98
N CYS A 338 11.75 -8.79 15.07
CA CYS A 338 12.02 -9.97 15.88
C CYS A 338 11.68 -11.26 15.13
N ASN A 339 12.55 -12.26 15.22
CA ASN A 339 12.41 -13.50 14.45
C ASN A 339 11.31 -14.45 14.96
N SER A 340 10.70 -14.20 16.13
CA SER A 340 9.61 -15.05 16.65
C SER A 340 8.50 -14.28 17.36
N THR A 341 7.28 -14.81 17.28
CA THR A 341 6.07 -14.24 17.87
C THR A 341 6.18 -14.05 19.39
N GLN A 342 6.74 -15.04 20.08
CA GLN A 342 6.95 -15.01 21.53
C GLN A 342 7.96 -13.91 21.95
N ARG A 343 9.00 -13.67 21.13
CA ARG A 343 9.97 -12.60 21.38
C ARG A 343 9.36 -11.22 21.16
N VAL A 344 8.48 -11.07 20.16
CA VAL A 344 7.73 -9.82 19.94
C VAL A 344 6.93 -9.44 21.18
N GLU A 345 6.14 -10.37 21.74
CA GLU A 345 5.36 -10.11 22.96
C GLU A 345 6.23 -9.78 24.18
N LEU A 346 7.29 -10.56 24.41
CA LEU A 346 8.19 -10.38 25.55
C LEU A 346 8.95 -9.05 25.47
N LEU A 347 9.45 -8.70 24.29
CA LEU A 347 10.17 -7.45 24.05
C LEU A 347 9.24 -6.25 24.18
N ALA A 348 8.04 -6.29 23.58
CA ALA A 348 7.05 -5.22 23.71
C ALA A 348 6.67 -4.98 25.18
N LYS A 349 6.33 -6.05 25.93
CA LYS A 349 6.05 -5.96 27.38
C LYS A 349 7.22 -5.33 28.14
N LYS A 350 8.47 -5.69 27.82
CA LYS A 350 9.66 -5.15 28.49
C LYS A 350 9.93 -3.69 28.14
N ILE A 351 9.73 -3.29 26.89
CA ILE A 351 9.86 -1.90 26.42
C ILE A 351 8.79 -1.00 27.07
N THR A 352 7.54 -1.46 27.13
CA THR A 352 6.45 -0.73 27.82
C THR A 352 6.72 -0.59 29.32
N GLN A 353 7.27 -1.62 29.98
CA GLN A 353 7.70 -1.54 31.39
C GLN A 353 8.84 -0.53 31.63
N LEU A 354 9.65 -0.23 30.62
CA LEU A 354 10.70 0.80 30.67
C LEU A 354 10.17 2.21 30.38
N GLY A 355 8.85 2.39 30.20
CA GLY A 355 8.21 3.69 29.99
C GLY A 355 8.05 4.11 28.52
N TYR A 356 8.48 3.29 27.56
CA TYR A 356 8.35 3.63 26.14
C TYR A 356 6.98 3.24 25.58
N SER A 357 6.34 4.16 24.86
CA SER A 357 5.15 3.85 24.06
C SER A 357 5.50 2.82 22.98
N CYS A 358 4.88 1.63 23.06
CA CYS A 358 5.16 0.53 22.16
C CYS A 358 3.91 -0.29 21.84
N PHE A 359 3.69 -0.56 20.55
CA PHE A 359 2.72 -1.54 20.05
C PHE A 359 3.45 -2.75 19.47
N TYR A 360 2.71 -3.84 19.24
CA TYR A 360 3.27 -5.04 18.62
C TYR A 360 2.33 -5.73 17.64
N ILE A 361 2.92 -6.35 16.60
CA ILE A 361 2.21 -7.10 15.55
C ILE A 361 2.93 -8.41 15.27
N HIS A 362 2.23 -9.54 15.31
CA HIS A 362 2.79 -10.83 14.93
C HIS A 362 1.77 -11.78 14.29
N ALA A 363 2.26 -12.79 13.55
CA ALA A 363 1.43 -13.69 12.74
C ALA A 363 0.30 -14.43 13.48
N LYS A 364 0.43 -14.67 14.80
CA LYS A 364 -0.61 -15.29 15.63
C LYS A 364 -1.80 -14.37 15.99
N MET A 365 -1.73 -13.07 15.70
CA MET A 365 -2.85 -12.15 15.98
C MET A 365 -3.90 -12.24 14.87
N MET A 366 -5.18 -12.09 15.25
CA MET A 366 -6.28 -11.93 14.28
C MET A 366 -6.02 -10.72 13.37
N GLN A 367 -6.34 -10.85 12.08
CA GLN A 367 -5.98 -9.87 11.05
C GLN A 367 -6.57 -8.47 11.34
N GLU A 368 -7.81 -8.39 11.80
CA GLU A 368 -8.50 -7.14 12.14
C GLU A 368 -7.71 -6.33 13.19
N TYR A 369 -7.22 -7.00 14.24
CA TYR A 369 -6.37 -6.40 15.26
C TYR A 369 -5.01 -5.96 14.69
N ARG A 370 -4.40 -6.76 13.80
CA ARG A 370 -3.15 -6.37 13.13
C ARG A 370 -3.32 -5.10 12.29
N ASN A 371 -4.42 -5.03 11.52
CA ASN A 371 -4.74 -3.87 10.70
C ASN A 371 -5.00 -2.63 11.55
N ARG A 372 -5.75 -2.77 12.66
CA ARG A 372 -5.99 -1.69 13.62
C ARG A 372 -4.70 -1.17 14.25
N VAL A 373 -3.86 -2.05 14.80
CA VAL A 373 -2.58 -1.64 15.40
C VAL A 373 -1.66 -0.96 14.39
N PHE A 374 -1.66 -1.42 13.13
CA PHE A 374 -0.87 -0.78 12.07
C PHE A 374 -1.41 0.61 11.68
N HIS A 375 -2.72 0.76 11.61
CA HIS A 375 -3.38 2.06 11.39
C HIS A 375 -3.11 3.04 12.54
N ASP A 376 -3.26 2.59 13.78
CA ASP A 376 -3.00 3.38 14.99
C ASP A 376 -1.53 3.81 15.07
N PHE A 377 -0.58 2.93 14.69
CA PHE A 377 0.83 3.28 14.54
C PHE A 377 1.09 4.29 13.42
N ARG A 378 0.48 4.11 12.23
CA ARG A 378 0.61 5.04 11.08
C ARG A 378 0.10 6.44 11.41
N ASN A 379 -0.91 6.55 12.28
CA ASN A 379 -1.48 7.81 12.73
C ASN A 379 -0.71 8.45 13.92
N GLY A 380 0.47 7.92 14.28
CA GLY A 380 1.31 8.49 15.32
C GLY A 380 0.85 8.23 16.77
N LEU A 381 -0.19 7.41 16.99
CA LEU A 381 -0.67 7.07 18.34
C LEU A 381 0.36 6.27 19.16
N CYS A 382 1.40 5.76 18.51
CA CYS A 382 2.52 5.09 19.15
C CYS A 382 3.83 5.36 18.39
N ARG A 383 4.94 5.51 19.13
CA ARG A 383 6.27 5.76 18.55
C ARG A 383 7.01 4.50 18.12
N ASN A 384 6.75 3.33 18.74
CA ASN A 384 7.55 2.13 18.49
C ASN A 384 6.66 0.94 18.16
N LEU A 385 6.97 0.22 17.06
CA LEU A 385 6.27 -1.00 16.65
C LEU A 385 7.22 -2.21 16.69
N VAL A 386 6.96 -3.20 17.54
CA VAL A 386 7.72 -4.45 17.56
C VAL A 386 6.99 -5.50 16.71
N CYS A 387 7.63 -6.08 15.69
CA CYS A 387 6.94 -7.04 14.81
C CYS A 387 7.78 -8.19 14.26
N THR A 388 7.08 -9.26 13.85
CA THR A 388 7.68 -10.38 13.10
C THR A 388 7.59 -10.13 11.60
N GLY A 389 8.70 -10.18 10.87
CA GLY A 389 8.72 -9.97 9.41
C GLY A 389 8.61 -8.50 9.00
N ARG A 390 8.79 -8.22 7.70
CA ARG A 390 8.85 -6.85 7.16
C ARG A 390 7.45 -6.21 7.16
N PHE A 391 7.25 -5.23 8.04
CA PHE A 391 6.08 -4.33 8.07
C PHE A 391 6.57 -2.88 8.15
N GLY A 392 5.85 -1.98 7.48
CA GLY A 392 6.14 -0.53 7.48
C GLY A 392 6.86 -0.02 6.23
N HIS A 393 6.76 1.30 6.02
CA HIS A 393 7.35 2.01 4.88
C HIS A 393 8.16 3.25 5.27
N LEU A 394 8.01 3.75 6.51
CA LEU A 394 8.78 4.86 7.08
C LEU A 394 9.07 4.55 8.55
N GLY A 395 10.26 4.92 9.03
CA GLY A 395 10.69 4.74 10.42
C GLY A 395 12.06 4.06 10.54
N LEU A 396 12.74 4.28 11.67
CA LEU A 396 14.04 3.69 11.94
C LEU A 396 13.90 2.17 12.21
N ALA A 397 14.47 1.36 11.31
CA ALA A 397 14.40 -0.09 11.37
C ALA A 397 15.50 -0.67 12.25
N ILE A 398 15.15 -1.23 13.42
CA ILE A 398 16.09 -1.86 14.34
C ILE A 398 16.04 -3.38 14.19
N ASN A 399 17.17 -3.98 13.82
CA ASN A 399 17.40 -5.41 13.97
C ASN A 399 18.70 -5.61 14.76
N LEU A 400 18.65 -6.39 15.84
CA LEU A 400 19.80 -6.61 16.73
C LEU A 400 20.40 -7.99 16.47
N ILE A 401 21.55 -7.99 15.80
CA ILE A 401 22.33 -9.19 15.44
C ILE A 401 23.32 -9.59 16.55
N THR A 402 23.65 -10.88 16.62
CA THR A 402 24.75 -11.39 17.46
C THR A 402 26.05 -11.47 16.67
N SER A 403 27.16 -11.83 17.31
CA SER A 403 28.42 -12.14 16.62
C SER A 403 28.33 -13.36 15.70
N GLU A 404 27.39 -14.28 15.96
CA GLU A 404 27.16 -15.50 15.17
C GLU A 404 26.46 -15.18 13.84
N ASP A 405 25.64 -14.12 13.80
CA ASP A 405 24.97 -13.62 12.61
C ASP A 405 25.93 -13.00 11.57
N ARG A 406 27.25 -12.92 11.83
CA ARG A 406 28.23 -12.31 10.93
C ARG A 406 28.19 -12.90 9.50
N PHE A 407 28.00 -14.21 9.36
CA PHE A 407 27.90 -14.84 8.04
C PHE A 407 26.61 -14.45 7.31
N ASN A 408 25.51 -14.27 8.04
CA ASN A 408 24.24 -13.78 7.48
C ASN A 408 24.37 -12.32 7.07
N LEU A 409 25.03 -11.48 7.89
CA LEU A 409 25.30 -10.07 7.55
C LEU A 409 26.12 -9.98 6.26
N LYS A 410 27.24 -10.72 6.17
CA LYS A 410 28.06 -10.74 4.96
C LYS A 410 27.30 -11.23 3.73
N SER A 411 26.47 -12.27 3.87
CA SER A 411 25.63 -12.72 2.75
C SER A 411 24.58 -11.69 2.34
N ILE A 412 24.14 -10.79 3.23
CA ILE A 412 23.24 -9.67 2.91
C ILE A 412 24.02 -8.55 2.22
N GLU A 413 25.23 -8.24 2.67
CA GLU A 413 26.15 -7.28 2.04
C GLU A 413 26.47 -7.70 0.59
N ASP A 414 26.85 -8.97 0.38
CA ASP A 414 27.11 -9.56 -0.94
C ASP A 414 25.84 -9.55 -1.83
N GLN A 415 24.66 -9.86 -1.26
CA GLN A 415 23.39 -9.88 -2.02
C GLN A 415 22.87 -8.48 -2.39
N LEU A 416 23.03 -7.50 -1.52
CA LEU A 416 22.53 -6.14 -1.72
C LEU A 416 23.56 -5.21 -2.39
N VAL A 417 24.81 -5.67 -2.53
CA VAL A 417 25.97 -4.92 -3.01
C VAL A 417 26.17 -3.66 -2.15
N THR A 418 26.35 -3.85 -0.84
CA THR A 418 26.43 -2.76 0.13
C THR A 418 27.36 -3.07 1.29
N ASP A 419 28.07 -2.06 1.80
CA ASP A 419 28.95 -2.14 2.97
C ASP A 419 28.22 -1.57 4.19
N ILE A 420 27.86 -2.43 5.17
CA ILE A 420 27.14 -1.99 6.37
C ILE A 420 28.18 -1.66 7.43
N LYS A 421 28.28 -0.39 7.81
CA LYS A 421 29.34 0.08 8.72
C LYS A 421 29.00 -0.18 10.19
N PRO A 422 29.99 -0.34 11.08
CA PRO A 422 29.72 -0.36 12.52
C PRO A 422 29.12 0.98 12.97
N ILE A 423 28.23 0.95 13.96
CA ILE A 423 27.56 2.14 14.49
C ILE A 423 28.60 3.15 15.03
N PRO A 424 28.66 4.40 14.52
CA PRO A 424 29.62 5.38 14.98
C PRO A 424 29.25 5.90 16.38
N GLY A 425 30.21 6.50 17.09
CA GLY A 425 29.99 7.07 18.42
C GLY A 425 28.97 8.23 18.45
N SER A 426 28.76 8.87 17.28
CA SER A 426 27.79 9.90 16.99
C SER A 426 27.14 9.59 15.64
N ILE A 427 25.81 9.58 15.57
CA ILE A 427 25.05 9.47 14.32
C ILE A 427 24.44 10.84 14.01
N ASP A 428 24.62 11.31 12.78
CA ASP A 428 24.01 12.53 12.28
C ASP A 428 22.49 12.53 12.50
N LYS A 429 21.99 13.57 13.16
CA LYS A 429 20.57 13.76 13.50
C LYS A 429 19.72 13.90 12.25
N ASN A 430 20.28 14.41 11.15
CA ASN A 430 19.62 14.57 9.87
C ASN A 430 19.19 13.23 9.23
N LEU A 431 19.60 12.09 9.80
CA LEU A 431 19.24 10.75 9.32
C LEU A 431 18.03 10.13 10.04
N TYR A 432 17.59 10.70 11.18
CA TYR A 432 16.53 10.09 12.01
C TYR A 432 15.61 11.08 12.75
N VAL A 433 15.92 12.38 12.73
CA VAL A 433 15.10 13.44 13.36
C VAL A 433 14.31 14.18 12.30
N ALA A 434 12.98 14.06 12.34
CA ALA A 434 12.09 14.60 11.31
C ALA A 434 12.14 16.13 11.15
N GLU A 435 12.46 16.87 12.23
CA GLU A 435 12.59 18.33 12.23
C GLU A 435 13.74 18.80 11.32
N PHE A 436 14.85 18.04 11.26
CA PHE A 436 15.97 18.35 10.37
C PHE A 436 15.66 18.06 8.89
N HIS A 437 14.73 17.15 8.60
CA HIS A 437 14.21 16.96 7.24
C HIS A 437 13.30 18.12 6.77
N THR A 438 12.98 19.07 7.65
CA THR A 438 12.16 20.26 7.33
C THR A 438 12.96 21.57 7.42
N ALA A 439 14.02 21.63 8.25
CA ALA A 439 14.79 22.84 8.50
C ALA A 439 15.90 23.15 7.47
N ASN A 440 16.36 22.19 6.67
CA ASN A 440 17.44 22.44 5.67
C ASN A 440 17.05 23.41 4.54
N LEU A 441 15.77 23.79 4.42
CA LEU A 441 15.29 24.79 3.45
C LEU A 441 15.85 26.20 3.70
N ASP A 442 16.15 26.56 4.94
CA ASP A 442 16.57 27.94 5.28
C ASP A 442 18.10 28.14 5.19
N CYS A 443 18.89 27.06 5.35
CA CYS A 443 20.35 27.15 5.33
C CYS A 443 20.94 27.21 3.91
N GLU A 444 20.42 26.42 2.97
CA GLU A 444 20.96 26.37 1.59
C GLU A 444 20.72 27.70 0.84
N VAL A 445 19.60 28.39 1.13
CA VAL A 445 19.29 29.72 0.58
C VAL A 445 20.25 30.80 1.11
N GLU A 446 20.73 30.66 2.35
CA GLU A 446 21.69 31.61 2.94
C GLU A 446 23.14 31.43 2.43
N GLU A 447 23.50 30.28 1.85
CA GLU A 447 24.83 30.08 1.24
C GLU A 447 24.84 30.55 -0.23
N GLU A 448 23.82 30.25 -1.05
CA GLU A 448 23.74 30.76 -2.43
C GLU A 448 23.67 32.30 -2.49
N LEU A 449 23.02 32.95 -1.52
CA LEU A 449 22.97 34.42 -1.42
C LEU A 449 24.30 35.06 -0.96
N LYS A 450 25.23 34.30 -0.38
CA LYS A 450 26.56 34.80 0.01
C LYS A 450 27.58 34.65 -1.11
N GLU A 451 27.50 33.61 -1.94
CA GLU A 451 28.42 33.42 -3.07
C GLU A 451 28.10 34.33 -4.27
N THR A 452 26.85 34.78 -4.42
CA THR A 452 26.43 35.69 -5.53
C THR A 452 26.59 37.18 -5.24
N GLY A 453 27.04 37.57 -4.04
CA GLY A 453 26.98 38.96 -3.53
C GLY A 453 28.28 39.78 -3.57
N CYS A 454 29.31 39.39 -4.34
CA CYS A 454 30.63 40.07 -4.27
C CYS A 454 31.25 40.41 -5.64
N GLN A 455 30.48 41.10 -6.49
CA GLN A 455 31.01 41.94 -7.58
C GLN A 455 30.19 43.23 -7.69
N GLN A 456 30.63 44.28 -6.99
CA GLN A 456 30.30 45.65 -7.34
C GLN A 456 31.58 46.46 -7.48
N GLU A 457 31.66 47.16 -8.60
CA GLU A 457 32.76 48.04 -8.98
C GLU A 457 32.70 49.33 -8.15
N GLU A 458 33.87 49.86 -7.78
CA GLU A 458 34.04 51.28 -7.45
C GLU A 458 35.18 51.85 -8.31
N PRO A 459 35.17 53.17 -8.60
CA PRO A 459 35.71 53.75 -9.84
C PRO A 459 37.23 54.00 -9.90
#